data_AF-A0A934DCG7-F1
#
_entry.id   AF-A0A934DCG7-F1
#
_cell.length_a   1.000
_cell.length_b   1.000
_cell.length_c   1.000
_cell.angle_alpha   90.00
_cell.angle_beta   90.00
_cell.angle_gamma   90.00
#
_symmetry.space_group_name_H-M   'P 1'
#
loop_
_entity.id
_entity.type
_entity.pdbx_description
1 polymer ?
#
loop_
_entity_poly.entity_id
_entity_poly.type
_entity_poly.pdbx_seq_one_letter_code
_entity_poly.pdbx_strand_id
1 'polypeptide(L)' 'MKLHPLSVQITTKDAAAQREIQQSYVLQTAHPRWELVKIFIRAMFSLKFR' A
#
# COMPACT_ATOMS: atom_id res chain seq x y z
N MET A 1 6.31 -23.32 -5.26
CA MET A 1 5.40 -22.17 -5.50
C MET A 1 6.15 -21.14 -6.34
N LYS A 2 5.57 -20.65 -7.45
CA LYS A 2 6.20 -19.57 -8.24
C LYS A 2 5.92 -18.25 -7.53
N LEU A 3 6.99 -17.49 -7.23
CA LEU A 3 6.88 -16.16 -6.64
C LEU A 3 6.75 -15.13 -7.76
N HIS A 4 5.81 -14.21 -7.60
CA HIS A 4 5.58 -13.12 -8.55
C HIS A 4 6.04 -11.80 -7.92
N PRO A 5 6.77 -10.96 -8.65
CA PRO A 5 7.08 -9.61 -8.19
C PRO A 5 5.80 -8.76 -8.19
N LEU A 6 5.59 -8.03 -7.10
CA LEU A 6 4.50 -7.08 -6.93
C LEU A 6 5.12 -5.74 -6.48
N SER A 7 4.82 -4.68 -7.23
CA SER A 7 5.15 -3.31 -6.86
C SER A 7 3.86 -2.50 -6.72
N VAL A 8 3.70 -1.82 -5.58
CA VAL A 8 2.52 -1.00 -5.28
C VAL A 8 2.99 0.34 -4.77
N GLN A 9 2.51 1.42 -5.40
CA GLN A 9 2.74 2.78 -4.93
C GLN A 9 1.40 3.37 -4.48
N ILE A 10 1.37 3.90 -3.26
CA ILE A 10 0.22 4.58 -2.68
C ILE A 10 0.60 6.04 -2.48
N THR A 11 -0.16 6.93 -3.10
CA THR A 11 -0.02 8.37 -2.90
C THR A 11 -1.28 8.85 -2.19
N THR A 12 -1.12 9.26 -0.94
CA THR A 12 -2.21 9.87 -0.16
C THR A 12 -1.96 11.36 -0.05
N LYS A 13 -2.97 12.16 -0.42
CA LYS A 13 -2.95 13.60 -0.20
C LYS A 13 -3.74 13.88 1.07
N ASP A 14 -3.06 14.32 2.10
CA ASP A 14 -3.74 14.79 3.30
C ASP A 14 -4.28 16.20 3.03
N ALA A 15 -5.60 16.33 3.02
CA ALA A 15 -6.28 17.61 2.79
C ALA A 15 -6.05 18.60 3.95
N ALA A 16 -5.82 18.10 5.17
CA ALA A 16 -5.60 18.94 6.34
C ALA A 16 -4.14 19.40 6.44
N ALA A 17 -3.18 18.55 6.07
CA ALA A 17 -1.76 18.85 6.22
C ALA A 17 -1.07 19.36 4.95
N GLN A 18 -1.75 19.40 3.79
CA GLN A 18 -1.14 19.69 2.48
C GLN A 18 0.13 18.85 2.20
N ARG A 19 0.21 17.66 2.78
CA ARG A 19 1.35 16.76 2.63
C ARG A 19 0.94 15.61 1.73
N GLU A 20 1.73 15.38 0.70
CA GLU A 20 1.66 14.16 -0.10
C GLU A 20 2.51 13.09 0.57
N ILE A 21 1.88 12.03 1.04
CA ILE A 21 2.57 10.86 1.57
C ILE A 21 2.64 9.84 0.44
N GLN A 22 3.86 9.54 0.02
CA GLN A 22 4.13 8.51 -0.98
C GLN A 22 4.70 7.27 -0.28
N GLN A 23 4.05 6.13 -0.46
CA GLN A 23 4.48 4.84 0.10
C GLN A 23 4.70 3.86 -1.05
N SER A 24 5.91 3.29 -1.13
CA SER A 24 6.27 2.28 -2.12
C SER A 24 6.46 0.93 -1.44
N TYR A 25 5.83 -0.10 -1.99
CA TYR A 25 5.92 -1.48 -1.56
C TYR A 25 6.45 -2.32 -2.71
N VAL A 26 7.57 -3.00 -2.51
CA VAL A 26 8.15 -3.94 -3.47
C VAL A 26 8.33 -5.27 -2.75
N LEU A 27 7.59 -6.30 -3.20
CA LEU A 27 7.60 -7.62 -2.57
C LEU A 27 7.45 -8.73 -3.60
N GLN A 28 7.97 -9.92 -3.28
CA GLN A 28 7.78 -11.11 -4.08
C GLN A 28 6.83 -12.05 -3.34
N THR A 29 5.74 -12.48 -3.98
CA THR A 29 4.68 -13.26 -3.32
C THR A 29 4.09 -14.32 -4.24
N ALA A 30 3.66 -15.44 -3.67
CA ALA A 30 2.90 -16.46 -4.38
C ALA A 30 1.43 -16.04 -4.61
N HIS A 31 0.93 -15.06 -3.85
CA HIS A 31 -0.47 -14.62 -3.85
C HIS A 31 -0.59 -13.09 -3.97
N PRO A 32 -0.27 -12.49 -5.13
CA PRO A 32 -0.23 -11.04 -5.31
C PRO A 32 -1.55 -10.33 -5.02
N ARG A 33 -2.69 -10.99 -5.31
CA ARG A 33 -4.03 -10.45 -5.02
C ARG A 33 -4.29 -10.27 -3.51
N TRP A 34 -3.84 -11.23 -2.70
CA TRP A 34 -3.99 -11.17 -1.25
C TRP A 34 -3.07 -10.11 -0.63
N GLU A 35 -1.85 -9.97 -1.14
CA GLU A 35 -0.94 -8.91 -0.69
C GLU A 35 -1.46 -7.52 -1.04
N LEU A 36 -2.07 -7.34 -2.22
CA LEU A 36 -2.72 -6.08 -2.60
C LEU A 36 -3.81 -5.67 -1.60
N VAL A 37 -4.70 -6.61 -1.23
CA VAL A 37 -5.77 -6.34 -0.26
C VAL A 37 -5.19 -5.98 1.11
N LYS A 38 -4.15 -6.69 1.56
CA LYS A 38 -3.45 -6.37 2.83
C LYS A 38 -2.84 -4.97 2.81
N ILE A 39 -2.14 -4.61 1.73
CA ILE A 39 -1.54 -3.28 1.55
C ILE A 39 -2.62 -2.19 1.56
N PHE A 40 -3.73 -2.41 0.85
CA PHE A 40 -4.85 -1.48 0.80
C PHE A 40 -5.50 -1.26 2.16
N ILE A 41 -5.82 -2.35 2.87
CA ILE A 41 -6.40 -2.29 4.22
C ILE A 41 -5.46 -1.54 5.18
N ARG A 42 -4.15 -1.84 5.12
CA ARG A 42 -3.16 -1.17 5.97
C ARG A 42 -3.09 0.34 5.68
N ALA A 43 -3.13 0.75 4.41
CA ALA A 43 -3.15 2.15 4.03
C ALA A 43 -4.43 2.86 4.49
N MET A 44 -5.59 2.21 4.35
CA MET A 44 -6.88 2.71 4.87
C MET A 44 -6.85 2.94 6.37
N PHE A 45 -6.33 2.00 7.16
CA PHE A 45 -6.20 2.16 8.61
C PHE A 45 -5.17 3.23 8.99
N SER A 46 -4.08 3.35 8.25
CA SER A 46 -3.09 4.42 8.46
C SER A 46 -3.64 5.82 8.24
N LEU A 47 -4.71 5.96 7.43
CA LEU A 47 -5.39 7.23 7.15
C LEU A 47 -6.43 7.58 8.21
N LYS A 48 -7.06 6.60 8.84
CA LYS A 48 -8.17 6.81 9.79
C LYS A 48 -7.71 7.12 11.23
N PHE A 49 -6.44 6.88 11.53
CA PHE A 49 -5.86 7.00 12.88
C PHE A 49 -4.80 8.09 13.02
N ARG A 50 -4.68 8.98 12.03
CA ARG A 50 -3.76 10.12 12.04
C ARG A 50 -4.53 11.40 11.81
#